data_AF-A0A8S9DPZ0-F1
#
_entry.id   AF-A0A8S9DPZ0-F1
#
_cell.length_a   1.000
_cell.length_b   1.000
_cell.length_c   1.000
_cell.angle_alpha   90.00
_cell.angle_beta   90.00
_cell.angle_gamma   90.00
#
_symmetry.space_group_name_H-M   'P 1'
#
loop_
_entity.id
_entity.type
_entity.pdbx_description
1 polymer ?
#
loop_
_entity_poly.entity_id
_entity_poly.type
_entity_poly.pdbx_seq_one_letter_code
_entity_poly.pdbx_strand_id
1 'polypeptide(L)'
;MTGVPVKAIALGTDGCSAPVFALPLRSAAWAFAQLADPAALPEPRQSALRRIFKAMTTHPDMVAGPDAFDTVLMQVGRGKILSKVGAEGYQAIALLPGACGEGSPALGITIKISDGDQAERDRDPQVAVIAHDIGGRARSTAAVAVLRQLGALDEKQVAALKAFNNRPQFNWRRLEVGEIRAAFEIK
;
A
#
# COMPACT_ATOMS: atom_id res chain seq x y z
N MET A 1 -6.68 -12.55 -13.60
CA MET A 1 -6.18 -11.60 -12.58
C MET A 1 -6.02 -10.21 -13.15
N THR A 2 -5.08 -9.95 -14.07
CA THR A 2 -4.73 -8.58 -14.51
C THR A 2 -5.42 -8.10 -15.79
N GLY A 3 -6.01 -9.01 -16.57
CA GLY A 3 -6.57 -8.71 -17.90
C GLY A 3 -5.51 -8.52 -18.99
N VAL A 4 -4.22 -8.60 -18.66
CA VAL A 4 -3.11 -8.47 -19.62
C VAL A 4 -2.80 -9.84 -20.24
N PRO A 5 -2.73 -9.97 -21.57
CA PRO A 5 -2.30 -11.21 -22.21
C PRO A 5 -0.90 -11.62 -21.77
N VAL A 6 -0.66 -12.91 -21.52
CA VAL A 6 0.63 -13.41 -21.02
C VAL A 6 1.81 -12.93 -21.88
N LYS A 7 1.67 -12.95 -23.20
CA LYS A 7 2.70 -12.51 -24.15
C LYS A 7 3.05 -11.02 -24.08
N ALA A 8 2.17 -10.21 -23.49
CA ALA A 8 2.36 -8.77 -23.31
C ALA A 8 2.94 -8.41 -21.93
N ILE A 9 3.12 -9.40 -21.04
CA ILE A 9 3.72 -9.18 -19.72
C ILE A 9 5.23 -9.29 -19.87
N ALA A 10 5.93 -8.17 -19.76
CA ALA A 10 7.39 -8.17 -19.69
C ALA A 10 7.85 -8.69 -18.32
N LEU A 11 8.99 -9.38 -18.32
CA LEU A 11 9.62 -9.90 -17.10
C LEU A 11 10.83 -9.04 -16.75
N GLY A 12 10.97 -8.75 -15.46
CA GLY A 12 12.19 -8.23 -14.86
C GLY A 12 12.72 -9.18 -13.79
N THR A 13 13.90 -8.88 -13.28
CA THR A 13 14.50 -9.56 -12.13
C THR A 13 14.57 -8.60 -10.97
N ASP A 14 14.00 -8.99 -9.83
CA ASP A 14 14.05 -8.22 -8.58
C ASP A 14 15.41 -8.40 -7.87
N GLY A 15 15.71 -7.53 -6.90
CA GLY A 15 16.92 -7.60 -6.08
C GLY A 15 17.02 -8.90 -5.26
N CYS A 16 15.89 -9.55 -4.96
CA CYS A 16 15.86 -10.89 -4.34
C CYS A 16 15.95 -12.05 -5.35
N SER A 17 16.20 -11.76 -6.63
CA SER A 17 16.23 -12.69 -7.78
C SER A 17 14.88 -13.28 -8.20
N ALA A 18 13.77 -12.83 -7.61
CA ALA A 18 12.45 -13.25 -8.05
C ALA A 18 12.10 -12.64 -9.43
N PRO A 19 11.40 -13.40 -10.31
CA PRO A 19 10.84 -12.82 -11.52
C PRO A 19 9.72 -11.84 -11.15
N VAL A 20 9.76 -10.64 -11.73
CA VAL A 20 8.73 -9.60 -11.55
C VAL A 20 8.02 -9.30 -12.86
N PHE A 21 6.71 -9.14 -12.76
CA PHE A 21 5.84 -8.94 -13.92
C PHE A 21 5.57 -7.44 -14.11
N ALA A 22 6.01 -6.88 -15.24
CA ALA A 22 5.70 -5.52 -15.61
C ALA A 22 4.25 -5.44 -16.10
N LEU A 23 3.45 -4.62 -15.42
CA LEU A 23 2.03 -4.44 -15.69
C LEU A 23 1.67 -2.95 -15.69
N PRO A 24 0.70 -2.50 -16.50
CA PRO A 24 0.10 -1.19 -16.33
C PRO A 24 -0.48 -1.04 -14.91
N LEU A 25 -0.34 0.13 -14.30
CA LEU A 25 -0.85 0.40 -12.93
C LEU A 25 -2.34 0.01 -12.80
N ARG A 26 -3.16 0.41 -13.77
CA ARG A 26 -4.59 0.04 -13.82
C ARG A 26 -4.82 -1.48 -13.79
N SER A 27 -4.01 -2.25 -14.49
CA SER A 27 -4.11 -3.72 -14.53
C SER A 27 -3.67 -4.36 -13.23
N ALA A 28 -2.66 -3.80 -12.56
CA ALA A 28 -2.25 -4.22 -11.23
C ALA A 28 -3.33 -3.88 -10.18
N ALA A 29 -3.90 -2.66 -10.23
CA ALA A 29 -5.04 -2.27 -9.41
C ALA A 29 -6.23 -3.22 -9.62
N TRP A 30 -6.54 -3.59 -10.87
CA TRP A 30 -7.57 -4.58 -11.17
C TRP A 30 -7.29 -5.95 -10.52
N ALA A 31 -6.04 -6.41 -10.51
CA ALA A 31 -5.68 -7.65 -9.85
C ALA A 31 -5.88 -7.58 -8.32
N PHE A 32 -5.65 -6.42 -7.69
CA PHE A 32 -5.93 -6.20 -6.27
C PHE A 32 -7.44 -6.09 -5.98
N ALA A 33 -8.24 -5.53 -6.89
CA ALA A 33 -9.71 -5.56 -6.77
C ALA A 33 -10.23 -7.00 -6.79
N GLN A 34 -9.70 -7.83 -7.69
CA GLN A 34 -10.01 -9.27 -7.77
C GLN A 34 -9.49 -10.07 -6.56
N LEU A 35 -8.42 -9.60 -5.89
CA LEU A 35 -7.94 -10.19 -4.64
C LEU A 35 -8.93 -9.93 -3.49
N ALA A 36 -9.54 -8.73 -3.44
CA ALA A 36 -10.57 -8.38 -2.47
C ALA A 36 -11.91 -9.08 -2.74
N ASP A 37 -12.35 -9.13 -3.99
CA ASP A 37 -13.57 -9.82 -4.41
C ASP A 37 -13.33 -10.76 -5.59
N PRO A 38 -12.96 -12.03 -5.32
CA PRO A 38 -12.68 -13.00 -6.37
C PRO A 38 -13.93 -13.71 -6.89
N ALA A 39 -15.15 -13.20 -6.63
CA ALA A 39 -16.40 -13.88 -6.96
C ALA A 39 -16.55 -14.28 -8.44
N ALA A 40 -15.98 -13.51 -9.35
CA ALA A 40 -16.02 -13.77 -10.79
C ALA A 40 -14.96 -14.77 -11.28
N LEU A 41 -14.08 -15.27 -10.41
CA LEU A 41 -12.99 -16.18 -10.77
C LEU A 41 -13.38 -17.63 -10.50
N PRO A 42 -12.93 -18.58 -11.35
CA PRO A 42 -13.17 -20.00 -11.11
C PRO A 42 -12.30 -20.54 -9.95
N GLU A 43 -12.76 -21.62 -9.33
CA GLU A 43 -11.91 -22.42 -8.43
C GLU A 43 -10.74 -23.06 -9.18
N PRO A 44 -9.58 -23.31 -8.51
CA PRO A 44 -9.28 -23.08 -7.09
C PRO A 44 -8.85 -21.64 -6.77
N ARG A 45 -8.92 -20.72 -7.74
CA ARG A 45 -8.36 -19.38 -7.60
C ARG A 45 -9.18 -18.53 -6.64
N GLN A 46 -10.50 -18.69 -6.65
CA GLN A 46 -11.39 -17.98 -5.74
C GLN A 46 -11.07 -18.27 -4.28
N SER A 47 -11.04 -19.54 -3.89
CA SER A 47 -10.69 -19.95 -2.52
C SER A 47 -9.27 -19.54 -2.11
N ALA A 48 -8.30 -19.65 -3.02
CA ALA A 48 -6.92 -19.24 -2.76
C ALA A 48 -6.80 -17.74 -2.45
N LEU A 49 -7.47 -16.87 -3.21
CA LEU A 49 -7.42 -15.42 -2.97
C LEU A 49 -8.09 -15.03 -1.66
N ARG A 50 -9.22 -15.63 -1.31
CA ARG A 50 -9.86 -15.44 0.01
C ARG A 50 -8.92 -15.85 1.15
N ARG A 51 -8.20 -16.97 0.99
CA ARG A 51 -7.21 -17.44 1.96
C ARG A 51 -6.05 -16.46 2.10
N ILE A 52 -5.48 -15.98 0.98
CA ILE A 52 -4.39 -15.01 0.97
C ILE A 52 -4.82 -13.71 1.67
N PHE A 53 -5.97 -13.14 1.28
CA PHE A 53 -6.46 -11.90 1.87
C PHE A 53 -6.64 -12.03 3.38
N LYS A 54 -7.32 -13.10 3.82
CA LYS A 54 -7.53 -13.38 5.24
C LYS A 54 -6.21 -13.57 5.99
N ALA A 55 -5.27 -14.33 5.43
CA ALA A 55 -3.98 -14.59 6.08
C ALA A 55 -3.17 -13.29 6.27
N MET A 56 -3.05 -12.48 5.22
CA MET A 56 -2.30 -11.22 5.27
C MET A 56 -2.91 -10.22 6.25
N THR A 57 -4.25 -10.10 6.27
CA THR A 57 -4.92 -9.15 7.16
C THR A 57 -5.02 -9.63 8.61
N THR A 58 -4.94 -10.95 8.85
CA THR A 58 -4.90 -11.53 10.21
C THR A 58 -3.49 -11.50 10.79
N HIS A 59 -2.46 -11.64 9.96
CA HIS A 59 -1.05 -11.66 10.36
C HIS A 59 -0.22 -10.62 9.57
N PRO A 60 -0.54 -9.33 9.70
CA PRO A 60 0.07 -8.28 8.89
C PRO A 60 1.55 -8.03 9.23
N ASP A 61 1.99 -8.38 10.44
CA ASP A 61 3.38 -8.39 10.89
C ASP A 61 4.25 -9.39 10.10
N MET A 62 3.68 -10.54 9.72
CA MET A 62 4.36 -11.52 8.86
C MET A 62 4.52 -11.05 7.41
N VAL A 63 3.85 -9.95 7.02
CA VAL A 63 3.90 -9.40 5.65
C VAL A 63 5.00 -8.36 5.50
N ALA A 64 5.14 -7.45 6.46
CA ALA A 64 6.07 -6.30 6.37
C ALA A 64 6.90 -6.04 7.63
N GLY A 65 6.72 -6.82 8.69
CA GLY A 65 7.35 -6.59 10.00
C GLY A 65 6.57 -5.60 10.87
N PRO A 66 6.91 -5.50 12.17
CA PRO A 66 6.27 -4.56 13.08
C PRO A 66 6.50 -3.11 12.61
N ASP A 67 5.52 -2.25 12.90
CA ASP A 67 5.52 -0.80 12.66
C ASP A 67 5.69 -0.34 11.19
N ALA A 68 5.84 -1.25 10.24
CA ALA A 68 5.84 -0.92 8.82
C ALA A 68 4.45 -0.41 8.37
N PHE A 69 4.43 0.46 7.34
CA PHE A 69 3.18 1.08 6.86
C PHE A 69 2.10 0.04 6.52
N ASP A 70 2.44 -1.00 5.77
CA ASP A 70 1.49 -2.05 5.38
C ASP A 70 0.89 -2.73 6.61
N THR A 71 1.72 -2.97 7.63
CA THR A 71 1.30 -3.65 8.85
C THR A 71 0.34 -2.80 9.65
N VAL A 72 0.70 -1.54 9.91
CA VAL A 72 -0.17 -0.61 10.64
C VAL A 72 -1.46 -0.34 9.87
N LEU A 73 -1.39 -0.16 8.55
CA LEU A 73 -2.57 0.06 7.72
C LEU A 73 -3.53 -1.14 7.75
N MET A 74 -3.04 -2.37 7.64
CA MET A 74 -3.88 -3.57 7.71
C MET A 74 -4.52 -3.75 9.10
N GLN A 75 -3.78 -3.45 10.18
CA GLN A 75 -4.31 -3.46 11.56
C GLN A 75 -5.44 -2.43 11.72
N VAL A 76 -5.19 -1.19 11.30
CA VAL A 76 -6.18 -0.09 11.34
C VAL A 76 -7.38 -0.40 10.45
N GLY A 77 -7.16 -1.08 9.31
CA GLY A 77 -8.19 -1.50 8.36
C GLY A 77 -9.10 -2.62 8.84
N ARG A 78 -8.85 -3.24 10.01
CA ARG A 78 -9.72 -4.23 10.67
C ARG A 78 -10.22 -5.34 9.73
N GLY A 79 -9.33 -5.87 8.90
CA GLY A 79 -9.66 -6.94 7.95
C GLY A 79 -10.39 -6.50 6.68
N LYS A 80 -10.64 -5.20 6.47
CA LYS A 80 -11.23 -4.66 5.22
C LYS A 80 -10.20 -4.15 4.22
N ILE A 81 -8.96 -3.93 4.66
CA ILE A 81 -7.89 -3.34 3.86
C ILE A 81 -6.70 -4.30 3.88
N LEU A 82 -6.20 -4.64 2.68
CA LEU A 82 -4.94 -5.34 2.48
C LEU A 82 -3.96 -4.40 1.80
N SER A 83 -2.71 -4.36 2.25
CA SER A 83 -1.69 -3.45 1.73
C SER A 83 -0.37 -4.18 1.48
N LYS A 84 0.30 -3.86 0.37
CA LYS A 84 1.66 -4.33 0.10
C LYS A 84 2.51 -3.30 -0.64
N VAL A 85 3.66 -2.97 -0.06
CA VAL A 85 4.75 -2.21 -0.66
C VAL A 85 5.45 -3.01 -1.75
N GLY A 86 5.83 -2.31 -2.82
CA GLY A 86 6.82 -2.75 -3.80
C GLY A 86 7.99 -1.76 -3.89
N ALA A 87 8.98 -2.09 -4.72
CA ALA A 87 10.20 -1.29 -4.86
C ALA A 87 9.93 0.13 -5.41
N GLU A 88 10.79 1.07 -5.03
CA GLU A 88 10.87 2.42 -5.60
C GLU A 88 9.54 3.19 -5.55
N GLY A 89 8.82 3.19 -4.43
CA GLY A 89 7.59 3.98 -4.28
C GLY A 89 6.35 3.37 -4.88
N TYR A 90 6.36 2.07 -5.10
CA TYR A 90 5.17 1.32 -5.46
C TYR A 90 4.36 0.94 -4.21
N GLN A 91 3.04 1.13 -4.26
CA GLN A 91 2.11 0.66 -3.25
C GLN A 91 0.93 0.00 -3.95
N ALA A 92 0.50 -1.16 -3.46
CA ALA A 92 -0.76 -1.76 -3.87
C ALA A 92 -1.65 -2.02 -2.67
N ILE A 93 -2.94 -1.73 -2.81
CA ILE A 93 -3.95 -1.85 -1.75
C ILE A 93 -5.20 -2.51 -2.35
N ALA A 94 -5.82 -3.41 -1.58
CA ALA A 94 -7.11 -4.01 -1.90
C ALA A 94 -8.11 -3.68 -0.78
N LEU A 95 -9.30 -3.24 -1.17
CA LEU A 95 -10.41 -2.86 -0.31
C LEU A 95 -11.57 -3.83 -0.55
N LEU A 96 -12.08 -4.44 0.52
CA LEU A 96 -13.27 -5.28 0.45
C LEU A 96 -14.52 -4.47 0.04
N PRO A 97 -15.57 -5.12 -0.50
CA PRO A 97 -16.87 -4.47 -0.64
C PRO A 97 -17.33 -3.88 0.70
N GLY A 98 -17.92 -2.68 0.65
CA GLY A 98 -18.35 -1.95 1.83
C GLY A 98 -17.23 -1.22 2.59
N ALA A 99 -15.98 -1.27 2.12
CA ALA A 99 -14.86 -0.58 2.76
C ALA A 99 -14.95 0.95 2.61
N CYS A 100 -15.42 1.44 1.46
CA CYS A 100 -15.58 2.87 1.16
C CYS A 100 -16.97 3.41 1.53
N GLY A 101 -17.67 2.75 2.45
CA GLY A 101 -19.07 3.03 2.78
C GLY A 101 -20.01 1.91 2.30
N GLU A 102 -21.24 1.92 2.82
CA GLU A 102 -22.25 0.89 2.54
C GLU A 102 -22.54 0.78 1.04
N GLY A 103 -22.57 -0.45 0.51
CA GLY A 103 -22.82 -0.71 -0.91
C GLY A 103 -21.64 -0.44 -1.86
N SER A 104 -20.50 0.08 -1.37
CA SER A 104 -19.31 0.25 -2.22
C SER A 104 -18.77 -1.09 -2.74
N PRO A 105 -18.32 -1.17 -4.00
CA PRO A 105 -17.71 -2.39 -4.53
C PRO A 105 -16.32 -2.61 -3.92
N ALA A 106 -15.75 -3.79 -4.15
CA ALA A 106 -14.32 -3.97 -3.93
C ALA A 106 -13.52 -3.03 -4.84
N LEU A 107 -12.42 -2.50 -4.32
CA LEU A 107 -11.52 -1.63 -5.06
C LEU A 107 -10.08 -2.11 -4.91
N GLY A 108 -9.33 -2.00 -6.00
CA GLY A 108 -7.88 -2.14 -5.97
C GLY A 108 -7.26 -0.81 -6.33
N ILE A 109 -6.20 -0.45 -5.62
CA ILE A 109 -5.50 0.82 -5.75
C ILE A 109 -4.02 0.51 -5.94
N THR A 110 -3.39 1.20 -6.90
CA THR A 110 -1.95 1.15 -7.08
C THR A 110 -1.40 2.55 -7.22
N ILE A 111 -0.35 2.84 -6.47
CA ILE A 111 0.34 4.13 -6.45
C ILE A 111 1.79 3.88 -6.87
N LYS A 112 2.33 4.78 -7.68
CA LYS A 112 3.76 4.85 -7.99
C LYS A 112 4.22 6.29 -7.82
N ILE A 113 5.17 6.51 -6.92
CA ILE A 113 5.90 7.77 -6.89
C ILE A 113 6.93 7.74 -8.01
N SER A 114 6.87 8.70 -8.93
CA SER A 114 7.73 8.73 -10.13
C SER A 114 9.21 8.90 -9.79
N ASP A 115 9.50 9.67 -8.74
CA ASP A 115 10.86 9.96 -8.23
C ASP A 115 11.41 8.83 -7.34
N GLY A 116 10.63 7.76 -7.12
CA GLY A 116 10.90 6.80 -6.07
C GLY A 116 10.42 7.30 -4.70
N ASP A 117 10.69 6.51 -3.67
CA ASP A 117 10.13 6.75 -2.34
C ASP A 117 11.07 6.32 -1.21
N GLN A 118 12.35 6.16 -1.54
CA GLN A 118 13.36 5.91 -0.53
C GLN A 118 13.37 7.08 0.45
N ALA A 119 12.97 6.80 1.69
CA ALA A 119 13.25 7.66 2.81
C ALA A 119 14.66 7.31 3.29
N GLU A 120 15.52 8.31 3.43
CA GLU A 120 16.89 8.10 3.90
C GLU A 120 16.88 7.40 5.27
N ARG A 121 17.29 6.13 5.29
CA ARG A 121 18.03 5.52 6.41
C ARG A 121 19.49 6.01 6.46
N ASP A 122 19.94 6.80 5.49
CA ASP A 122 21.36 6.82 5.11
C ASP A 122 22.25 7.83 5.84
N ARG A 123 21.73 8.61 6.79
CA ARG A 123 22.52 9.67 7.45
C ARG A 123 22.44 9.72 8.99
N ASP A 124 21.65 8.87 9.66
CA ASP A 124 21.58 8.89 11.13
C ASP A 124 21.25 7.53 11.79
N PRO A 125 22.27 6.81 12.31
CA PRO A 125 22.07 5.54 13.01
C PRO A 125 21.44 5.67 14.41
N GLN A 126 21.24 6.88 14.97
CA GLN A 126 20.63 7.05 16.30
C GLN A 126 19.10 7.18 16.27
N VAL A 127 18.51 7.38 15.10
CA VAL A 127 17.04 7.34 14.87
C VAL A 127 16.60 5.99 14.30
N ALA A 128 17.56 5.08 14.09
CA ALA A 128 17.32 3.72 13.62
C ALA A 128 16.91 2.80 14.79
N VAL A 129 15.67 2.94 15.27
CA VAL A 129 15.04 1.88 16.05
C VAL A 129 13.69 1.56 15.41
N ILE A 130 13.72 0.44 14.67
CA ILE A 130 12.61 -0.35 14.09
C ILE A 130 12.33 -0.14 12.60
N ALA A 131 12.64 -1.21 11.86
CA ALA A 131 12.20 -1.62 10.52
C ALA A 131 12.52 -0.72 9.31
N HIS A 132 12.72 -1.36 8.17
CA HIS A 132 12.69 -0.71 6.87
C HIS A 132 11.29 -0.09 6.70
N ASP A 133 11.13 1.04 6.00
CA ASP A 133 9.80 1.47 5.52
C ASP A 133 8.72 1.92 6.53
N ILE A 134 9.01 2.82 7.49
CA ILE A 134 7.92 3.46 8.27
C ILE A 134 7.12 4.50 7.41
N GLY A 135 7.07 4.35 6.08
CA GLY A 135 6.17 5.12 5.21
C GLY A 135 6.80 5.67 3.93
N GLY A 136 8.11 5.45 3.72
CA GLY A 136 8.84 6.05 2.61
C GLY A 136 8.81 7.58 2.65
N ARG A 137 9.11 8.28 1.55
CA ARG A 137 9.13 9.76 1.50
C ARG A 137 7.75 10.36 1.27
N ALA A 138 6.96 9.83 0.34
CA ALA A 138 5.67 10.37 -0.08
C ALA A 138 4.57 9.31 -0.26
N ARG A 139 4.93 8.03 -0.47
CA ARG A 139 3.99 6.94 -0.77
C ARG A 139 2.95 6.75 0.31
N SER A 140 3.36 6.67 1.59
CA SER A 140 2.39 6.44 2.67
C SER A 140 1.44 7.62 2.80
N THR A 141 1.95 8.85 2.68
CA THR A 141 1.14 10.07 2.73
C THR A 141 0.12 10.09 1.59
N ALA A 142 0.54 9.72 0.38
CA ALA A 142 -0.36 9.60 -0.77
C ALA A 142 -1.40 8.49 -0.56
N ALA A 143 -1.00 7.33 -0.04
CA ALA A 143 -1.90 6.21 0.23
C ALA A 143 -2.96 6.57 1.28
N VAL A 144 -2.57 7.20 2.39
CA VAL A 144 -3.50 7.65 3.43
C VAL A 144 -4.46 8.70 2.88
N ALA A 145 -3.98 9.66 2.07
CA ALA A 145 -4.82 10.67 1.46
C ALA A 145 -5.87 10.06 0.51
N VAL A 146 -5.48 9.12 -0.35
CA VAL A 146 -6.40 8.40 -1.25
C VAL A 146 -7.45 7.64 -0.44
N LEU A 147 -7.04 6.87 0.56
CA LEU A 147 -7.96 6.06 1.37
C LEU A 147 -8.96 6.92 2.16
N ARG A 148 -8.50 8.06 2.69
CA ARG A 148 -9.37 9.05 3.34
C ARG A 148 -10.38 9.64 2.35
N GLN A 149 -9.94 10.10 1.18
CA GLN A 149 -10.81 10.68 0.17
C GLN A 149 -11.84 9.68 -0.38
N LEU A 150 -11.49 8.39 -0.43
CA LEU A 150 -12.41 7.30 -0.79
C LEU A 150 -13.35 6.88 0.35
N GLY A 151 -13.26 7.47 1.54
CA GLY A 151 -14.06 7.05 2.71
C GLY A 151 -13.70 5.67 3.27
N ALA A 152 -12.52 5.14 2.92
CA ALA A 152 -12.03 3.84 3.41
C ALA A 152 -11.42 3.91 4.82
N LEU A 153 -11.13 5.12 5.30
CA LEU A 153 -10.61 5.39 6.64
C LEU A 153 -11.48 6.45 7.33
N ASP A 154 -11.90 6.16 8.56
CA ASP A 154 -12.52 7.14 9.46
C ASP A 154 -11.47 8.03 10.16
N GLU A 155 -11.92 9.09 10.83
CA GLU A 155 -11.04 10.03 11.54
C GLU A 155 -10.14 9.36 12.60
N LYS A 156 -10.62 8.32 13.29
CA LYS A 156 -9.83 7.60 14.29
C LYS A 156 -8.75 6.76 13.62
N GLN A 157 -9.08 6.14 12.49
CA GLN A 157 -8.15 5.37 11.67
C GLN A 157 -7.08 6.28 11.06
N VAL A 158 -7.45 7.45 10.56
CA VAL A 158 -6.50 8.47 10.07
C VAL A 158 -5.58 8.94 11.20
N ALA A 159 -6.12 9.20 12.39
CA ALA A 159 -5.32 9.60 13.56
C ALA A 159 -4.33 8.50 13.99
N ALA A 160 -4.71 7.23 13.91
CA ALA A 160 -3.81 6.09 14.17
C ALA A 160 -2.67 5.99 13.15
N LEU A 161 -2.84 6.55 11.96
CA LEU A 161 -1.86 6.59 10.87
C LEU A 161 -1.04 7.90 10.83
N LYS A 162 -1.04 8.70 11.90
CA LYS A 162 -0.36 10.02 11.93
C LYS A 162 1.11 9.98 11.49
N ALA A 163 1.84 8.91 11.80
CA ALA A 163 3.25 8.75 11.42
C ALA A 163 3.47 8.62 9.90
N PHE A 164 2.40 8.21 9.19
CA PHE A 164 2.40 7.91 7.76
C PHE A 164 1.68 8.97 6.92
N ASN A 165 1.06 9.95 7.55
CA ASN A 165 0.26 10.99 6.90
C ASN A 165 1.12 12.25 6.69
N ASN A 166 0.59 13.43 6.98
CA ASN A 166 1.31 14.68 7.02
C ASN A 166 2.38 14.66 8.13
N ARG A 167 3.60 15.07 7.81
CA ARG A 167 4.72 15.09 8.76
C ARG A 167 5.74 16.17 8.44
N PRO A 168 6.44 16.70 9.46
CA PRO A 168 7.49 17.68 9.24
C PRO A 168 8.65 17.10 8.42
N GLN A 169 9.28 17.96 7.64
CA GLN A 169 10.51 17.69 6.92
C GLN A 169 11.65 18.43 7.60
N PHE A 170 12.77 17.73 7.80
CA PHE A 170 13.95 18.28 8.46
C PHE A 170 15.11 18.39 7.48
N ASN A 171 15.97 19.39 7.68
CA ASN A 171 17.26 19.45 7.01
C ASN A 171 18.31 18.61 7.76
N TRP A 172 19.53 18.59 7.23
CA TRP A 172 20.69 17.93 7.81
C TRP A 172 21.07 18.34 9.23
N ARG A 173 20.71 19.55 9.63
CA ARG A 173 20.92 20.08 11.00
C ARG A 173 19.75 19.74 11.92
N ARG A 174 18.81 18.91 11.47
CA ARG A 174 17.55 18.54 12.15
C ARG A 174 16.66 19.74 12.48
N LEU A 175 16.79 20.83 11.71
CA LEU A 175 15.84 21.94 11.78
C LEU A 175 14.65 21.61 10.90
N GLU A 176 13.45 21.88 11.39
CA GLU A 176 12.23 21.79 10.59
C GLU A 176 12.30 22.83 9.47
N VAL A 177 12.15 22.38 8.23
CA VAL A 177 12.26 23.21 7.02
C VAL A 177 11.05 23.08 6.09
N GLY A 178 10.05 22.29 6.47
CA GLY A 178 8.85 22.10 5.67
C GLY A 178 7.98 20.95 6.16
N GLU A 179 7.07 20.50 5.30
CA GLU A 179 6.12 19.43 5.57
C GLU A 179 5.98 18.55 4.33
N ILE A 180 5.93 17.23 4.54
CA ILE A 180 5.47 16.26 3.56
C ILE A 180 3.96 16.16 3.72
N ARG A 181 3.20 16.56 2.68
CA ARG A 181 1.74 16.49 2.65
C ARG A 181 1.22 16.09 1.27
N ALA A 182 0.04 15.49 1.23
CA ALA A 182 -0.68 15.31 -0.03
C ALA A 182 -1.26 16.65 -0.50
N ALA A 183 -1.17 16.91 -1.81
CA ALA A 183 -1.68 18.12 -2.45
C ALA A 183 -2.46 17.79 -3.73
N PHE A 184 -3.44 16.88 -3.61
CA PHE A 184 -4.31 16.46 -4.70
C PHE A 184 -5.69 16.06 -4.16
N GLU A 185 -6.69 16.10 -5.05
CA GLU A 185 -8.02 15.53 -4.85
C GLU A 185 -8.26 14.48 -5.94
N ILE A 186 -8.76 13.30 -5.55
CA ILE A 186 -9.22 12.29 -6.51
C ILE A 186 -10.51 12.77 -7.19
N LYS A 187 -10.63 12.54 -8.49
CA LYS A 187 -11.79 12.90 -9.32
C LYS A 187 -12.75 11.73 -9.47
#